data_AF-A0A4Y2GDJ4-F1
#
_entry.id   AF-A0A4Y2GDJ4-F1
#
_cell.length_a   1.000
_cell.length_b   1.000
_cell.length_c   1.000
_cell.angle_alpha   90.00
_cell.angle_beta   90.00
_cell.angle_gamma   90.00
#
_symmetry.space_group_name_H-M   'P 1'
#
loop_
_entity.id
_entity.type
_entity.pdbx_description
1 polymer ?
#
loop_
_entity_poly.entity_id
_entity_poly.type
_entity_poly.pdbx_seq_one_letter_code
_entity_poly.pdbx_strand_id
1 'polypeptide(L)'
;HVDTRPSRIARDNEDAAKLSQWLSEHNPFPKIDVTMSIDSGIVGGNEVNCHLSEEIGRDMISNMMGKNFENVKFKRRGKVVTFASINNSVKICNISIVVDPHILFHRLCIAKQSDDDLKAFFKFEL
;
A
#
# COMPACT_ATOMS: atom_id res chain seq x y z
N HIS A 1 -24.03 19.74 -0.38
CA HIS A 1 -23.90 18.31 -0.74
C HIS A 1 -24.27 17.47 0.50
N VAL A 2 -24.77 16.23 0.38
CA VAL A 2 -25.25 15.47 1.57
C VAL A 2 -24.12 15.12 2.54
N ASP A 3 -22.91 14.94 2.01
CA ASP A 3 -21.74 14.56 2.78
C ASP A 3 -21.17 15.70 3.61
N THR A 4 -21.48 16.96 3.26
CA THR A 4 -21.04 18.14 4.03
C THR A 4 -21.99 18.50 5.16
N ARG A 5 -22.95 17.62 5.51
CA ARG A 5 -23.88 17.86 6.62
C ARG A 5 -23.14 17.76 7.96
N PRO A 6 -23.43 18.64 8.94
CA PRO A 6 -22.74 18.63 10.23
C PRO A 6 -22.76 17.27 10.93
N SER A 7 -23.86 16.51 10.81
CA SER A 7 -23.96 15.17 11.39
C SER A 7 -23.07 14.13 10.72
N ARG A 8 -22.84 14.24 9.40
CA ARG A 8 -21.91 13.36 8.66
C ARG A 8 -20.47 13.69 9.03
N ILE A 9 -20.12 14.98 9.01
CA ILE A 9 -18.81 15.47 9.44
C ILE A 9 -18.49 15.05 10.88
N ALA A 10 -19.43 15.20 11.81
CA ALA A 10 -19.24 14.81 13.21
C ALA A 10 -18.96 13.31 13.36
N ARG A 11 -19.70 12.47 12.64
CA ARG A 11 -19.51 11.02 12.66
C ARG A 11 -18.19 10.62 11.99
N ASP A 12 -17.87 11.21 10.84
CA ASP A 12 -16.62 10.91 10.12
C ASP A 12 -15.40 11.30 10.98
N ASN A 13 -15.48 12.40 11.74
CA ASN A 13 -14.47 12.80 12.72
C ASN A 13 -14.38 11.81 13.89
N GLU A 14 -15.51 11.32 14.40
CA GLU A 14 -15.54 10.31 15.46
C GLU A 14 -14.93 8.98 14.99
N ASP A 15 -15.25 8.53 13.78
CA ASP A 15 -14.72 7.32 13.18
C ASP A 15 -13.22 7.46 12.89
N ALA A 16 -12.78 8.62 12.41
CA ALA A 16 -11.36 8.92 12.22
C ALA A 16 -10.60 8.89 13.56
N ALA A 17 -11.19 9.42 14.64
CA ALA A 17 -10.59 9.37 15.97
C ALA A 17 -10.46 7.92 16.49
N LYS A 18 -11.50 7.09 16.31
CA LYS A 18 -11.45 5.65 16.66
C LYS A 18 -10.35 4.92 15.89
N LEU A 19 -10.26 5.15 14.58
CA LEU A 19 -9.23 4.55 13.74
C LEU A 19 -7.83 4.99 14.18
N SER A 20 -7.65 6.29 14.46
CA SER A 20 -6.37 6.82 14.93
C SER A 20 -5.97 6.24 16.28
N GLN A 21 -6.91 6.08 17.21
CA GLN A 21 -6.65 5.45 18.50
C GLN A 21 -6.22 4.00 18.30
N TRP A 22 -6.97 3.24 17.50
CA TRP A 22 -6.67 1.83 17.26
C TRP A 22 -5.31 1.63 16.59
N LEU A 23 -4.95 2.44 15.58
CA LEU A 23 -3.62 2.42 14.93
C LEU A 23 -2.48 2.82 15.87
N SER A 24 -2.75 3.65 16.88
CA SER A 24 -1.74 4.02 17.88
C SER A 24 -1.40 2.85 18.80
N GLU A 25 -2.38 2.00 19.11
CA GLU A 25 -2.23 0.79 19.93
C GLU A 25 -1.72 -0.40 19.10
N HIS A 26 -2.12 -0.48 17.83
CA HIS A 26 -1.84 -1.57 16.90
C HIS A 26 -1.14 -1.02 15.65
N ASN A 27 0.08 -0.54 15.79
CA ASN A 27 0.79 0.13 14.69
C ASN A 27 1.16 -0.88 13.56
N PRO A 28 0.57 -0.79 12.35
CA PRO A 28 0.89 -1.66 11.22
C PRO A 28 2.23 -1.39 10.59
N PHE A 29 2.86 -0.27 10.92
CA PHE A 29 4.01 0.25 10.20
C PHE A 29 5.28 -0.11 10.99
N PRO A 30 5.91 -1.27 10.71
CA PRO A 30 7.19 -1.58 11.30
C PRO A 30 8.22 -0.54 10.83
N LYS A 31 9.13 -0.14 11.72
CA LYS A 31 10.26 0.72 11.37
C LYS A 31 11.31 -0.12 10.64
N ILE A 32 11.14 -0.26 9.34
CA ILE A 32 12.04 -0.97 8.43
C ILE A 32 12.69 0.00 7.44
N ASP A 33 13.87 -0.36 6.97
CA ASP A 33 14.66 0.40 5.99
C ASP A 33 14.26 0.15 4.53
N VAL A 34 13.29 -0.75 4.32
CA VAL A 34 12.78 -1.12 2.99
C VAL A 34 11.35 -0.64 2.79
N THR A 35 11.00 -0.30 1.55
CA THR A 35 9.59 -0.04 1.21
C THR A 35 8.87 -1.38 1.02
N MET A 36 7.79 -1.63 1.75
CA MET A 36 7.01 -2.87 1.65
C MET A 36 5.53 -2.56 1.42
N SER A 37 4.88 -3.35 0.58
CA SER A 37 3.43 -3.36 0.43
C SER A 37 2.79 -4.02 1.65
N ILE A 38 1.90 -3.32 2.34
CA ILE A 38 1.15 -3.89 3.48
C ILE A 38 0.12 -4.91 2.99
N ASP A 39 -0.49 -4.66 1.84
CA ASP A 39 -1.52 -5.55 1.25
C ASP A 39 -0.95 -6.92 0.88
N SER A 40 0.27 -6.97 0.32
CA SER A 40 0.86 -8.20 -0.21
C SER A 40 2.09 -8.70 0.53
N GLY A 41 2.62 -7.92 1.49
CA GLY A 41 3.89 -8.20 2.16
C GLY A 41 5.11 -8.12 1.25
N ILE A 42 4.97 -7.69 -0.01
CA ILE A 42 6.07 -7.65 -0.97
C ILE A 42 6.99 -6.48 -0.68
N VAL A 43 8.27 -6.77 -0.53
CA VAL A 43 9.33 -5.75 -0.44
C VAL A 43 9.66 -5.24 -1.83
N GLY A 44 9.66 -3.93 -1.98
CA GLY A 44 9.94 -3.24 -3.23
C GLY A 44 11.43 -3.23 -3.53
N GLY A 45 11.80 -3.52 -4.77
CA GLY A 45 13.16 -3.29 -5.23
C GLY A 45 13.48 -1.80 -5.36
N ASN A 46 14.71 -1.50 -5.77
CA ASN A 46 15.20 -0.13 -5.98
C ASN A 46 14.39 0.66 -7.03
N GLU A 47 13.59 -0.04 -7.84
CA GLU A 47 12.67 0.55 -8.81
C GLU A 47 11.41 1.14 -8.18
N VAL A 48 10.96 0.69 -6.99
CA VAL A 48 9.80 1.28 -6.32
C VAL A 48 10.15 2.65 -5.77
N ASN A 49 9.41 3.67 -6.21
CA ASN A 49 9.58 5.04 -5.72
C ASN A 49 8.24 5.69 -5.32
N CYS A 50 7.20 4.90 -5.05
CA CYS A 50 5.88 5.44 -4.68
C CYS A 50 5.89 6.28 -3.39
N HIS A 51 6.83 6.02 -2.48
CA HIS A 51 7.06 6.83 -1.29
C HIS A 51 7.55 8.26 -1.61
N LEU A 52 8.11 8.49 -2.80
CA LEU A 52 8.54 9.81 -3.31
C LEU A 52 7.52 10.42 -4.28
N SER A 53 6.28 9.92 -4.30
CA SER A 53 5.27 10.33 -5.28
C SER A 53 5.01 11.84 -5.30
N GLU A 54 5.03 12.49 -4.14
CA GLU A 54 4.88 13.93 -4.03
C GLU A 54 6.04 14.69 -4.69
N GLU A 55 7.29 14.30 -4.38
CA GLU A 55 8.50 14.93 -4.93
C GLU A 55 8.55 14.77 -6.44
N ILE A 56 8.30 13.55 -6.94
CA ILE A 56 8.24 13.25 -8.37
C ILE A 56 7.13 14.06 -9.05
N GLY A 57 5.96 14.15 -8.42
CA GLY A 57 4.84 14.94 -8.94
C GLY A 57 5.19 16.43 -9.02
N ARG A 58 5.83 16.97 -7.99
CA ARG A 58 6.26 18.37 -7.93
C ARG A 58 7.33 18.68 -8.99
N ASP A 59 8.32 17.81 -9.16
CA ASP A 59 9.33 17.94 -10.22
C ASP A 59 8.66 17.89 -11.61
N MET A 60 7.71 16.98 -11.80
CA MET A 60 6.97 16.89 -13.06
C MET A 60 6.21 18.17 -13.38
N ILE A 61 5.50 18.75 -12.39
CA ILE A 61 4.75 20.00 -12.55
C ILE A 61 5.71 21.16 -12.85
N SER A 62 6.81 21.27 -12.11
CA SER A 62 7.85 22.28 -12.33
C SER A 62 8.38 22.24 -13.77
N ASN A 63 8.62 21.03 -14.29
CA ASN A 63 9.07 20.82 -15.67
C ASN A 63 8.02 21.20 -16.74
N MET A 64 6.75 21.32 -16.39
CA MET A 64 5.68 21.77 -17.29
C MET A 64 5.48 23.28 -17.27
N MET A 65 5.88 23.96 -16.19
CA MET A 65 5.69 25.40 -16.05
C MET A 65 6.39 26.16 -17.20
N GLY A 66 5.66 27.10 -17.81
CA GLY A 66 6.18 27.92 -18.91
C GLY A 66 6.31 27.23 -20.26
N LYS A 67 5.87 25.97 -20.40
CA LYS A 67 5.84 25.25 -21.69
C LYS A 67 4.42 25.20 -22.24
N ASN A 68 4.29 25.32 -23.57
CA ASN A 68 3.04 24.99 -24.25
C ASN A 68 2.75 23.49 -24.12
N PHE A 69 1.47 23.14 -24.12
CA PHE A 69 1.02 21.75 -23.97
C PHE A 69 1.63 20.80 -25.01
N GLU A 70 1.83 21.27 -26.25
CA GLU A 70 2.48 20.52 -27.34
C GLU A 70 3.93 20.10 -27.03
N ASN A 71 4.63 20.88 -26.19
CA ASN A 71 6.03 20.70 -25.86
C ASN A 71 6.24 19.87 -24.58
N VAL A 72 5.16 19.60 -23.83
CA VAL A 72 5.21 18.74 -22.64
C VAL A 72 5.34 17.29 -23.08
N LYS A 73 6.39 16.60 -22.62
CA LYS A 73 6.64 15.19 -22.90
C LYS A 73 6.71 14.39 -21.61
N PHE A 74 5.83 13.41 -21.48
CA PHE A 74 5.82 12.47 -20.35
C PHE A 74 6.81 11.35 -20.61
N LYS A 75 7.92 11.33 -19.86
CA LYS A 75 8.92 10.25 -19.94
C LYS A 75 8.57 9.15 -18.94
N ARG A 76 8.73 7.89 -19.35
CA ARG A 76 8.56 6.73 -18.45
C ARG A 76 9.50 6.74 -17.23
N ARG A 77 10.64 7.43 -17.30
CA ARG A 77 11.57 7.57 -16.16
C ARG A 77 11.06 8.56 -15.11
N GLY A 78 10.28 9.56 -15.52
CA GLY A 78 9.73 10.59 -14.63
C GLY A 78 8.37 10.21 -14.05
N LYS A 79 7.95 8.94 -14.15
CA LYS A 79 6.70 8.46 -13.58
C LYS A 79 6.99 7.76 -12.25
N VAL A 80 6.01 7.79 -11.37
CA VAL A 80 6.00 6.96 -10.17
C VAL A 80 5.85 5.49 -10.56
N VAL A 81 6.69 4.65 -9.98
CA VAL A 81 6.69 3.19 -10.05
C VAL A 81 6.09 2.68 -8.74
N THR A 82 4.94 2.04 -8.85
CA THR A 82 4.18 1.50 -7.72
C THR A 82 4.40 -0.01 -7.60
N PHE A 83 4.05 -0.58 -6.45
CA PHE A 83 4.05 -2.03 -6.25
C PHE A 83 3.20 -2.77 -7.29
N ALA A 84 2.06 -2.21 -7.70
CA ALA A 84 1.22 -2.78 -8.75
C ALA A 84 1.91 -2.89 -10.12
N SER A 85 2.96 -2.09 -10.37
CA SER A 85 3.74 -2.16 -11.60
C SER A 85 4.89 -3.17 -11.56
N ILE A 86 5.13 -3.75 -10.39
CA ILE A 86 6.14 -4.80 -10.18
C ILE A 86 5.41 -6.14 -10.17
N ASN A 87 6.08 -7.19 -10.64
CA ASN A 87 5.55 -8.53 -10.55
C ASN A 87 5.24 -8.85 -9.09
N ASN A 88 3.99 -9.22 -8.79
CA ASN A 88 3.57 -9.62 -7.45
C ASN A 88 4.10 -11.01 -7.03
N SER A 89 5.19 -11.48 -7.65
CA SER A 89 5.69 -12.83 -7.47
C SER A 89 6.95 -12.86 -6.64
N VAL A 90 6.99 -13.77 -5.68
CA VAL A 90 8.15 -14.03 -4.83
C VAL A 90 8.82 -15.31 -5.32
N LYS A 91 10.16 -15.30 -5.39
CA LYS A 91 10.94 -16.50 -5.73
C LYS A 91 11.22 -17.31 -4.47
N ILE A 92 10.61 -18.48 -4.36
CA ILE A 92 10.84 -19.46 -3.30
C ILE A 92 11.42 -20.71 -3.96
N CYS A 93 12.61 -21.15 -3.55
CA CYS A 93 13.26 -22.34 -4.11
C CYS A 93 13.33 -22.34 -5.66
N ASN A 94 13.66 -21.20 -6.26
CA ASN A 94 13.67 -20.95 -7.73
C ASN A 94 12.31 -21.02 -8.44
N ILE A 95 11.21 -21.22 -7.72
CA ILE A 95 9.85 -21.17 -8.26
C ILE A 95 9.30 -19.76 -7.98
N SER A 96 8.83 -19.11 -9.04
CA SER A 96 8.14 -17.82 -8.92
C SER A 96 6.68 -18.07 -8.55
N ILE A 97 6.29 -17.68 -7.35
CA ILE A 97 4.90 -17.82 -6.87
C ILE A 97 4.27 -16.44 -6.82
N VAL A 98 3.17 -16.28 -7.55
CA VAL A 98 2.31 -15.09 -7.49
C VAL A 98 1.69 -15.01 -6.09
N VAL A 99 1.94 -13.90 -5.38
CA VAL A 99 1.35 -13.63 -4.08
C VAL A 99 0.01 -12.94 -4.30
N ASP A 100 -1.05 -13.67 -3.96
CA ASP A 100 -2.41 -13.15 -3.87
C ASP A 100 -2.86 -13.33 -2.40
N PRO A 101 -3.08 -12.22 -1.67
CA PRO A 101 -3.51 -12.26 -0.27
C PRO A 101 -4.80 -13.06 -0.07
N HIS A 102 -5.74 -13.03 -1.02
CA HIS A 102 -6.98 -13.80 -0.93
C HIS A 102 -6.71 -15.30 -1.06
N ILE A 103 -5.85 -15.71 -2.00
CA ILE A 103 -5.47 -17.12 -2.13
C ILE A 103 -4.71 -17.59 -0.89
N LEU A 104 -3.83 -16.75 -0.34
CA LEU A 104 -3.11 -17.05 0.89
C LEU A 104 -4.07 -17.21 2.07
N PHE A 105 -5.00 -16.27 2.25
CA PHE A 105 -6.04 -16.31 3.27
C PHE A 105 -6.90 -17.59 3.17
N HIS A 106 -7.36 -17.95 1.97
CA HIS A 106 -8.12 -19.19 1.77
C HIS A 106 -7.30 -20.43 2.11
N ARG A 107 -6.02 -20.47 1.72
CA ARG A 107 -5.12 -21.58 2.06
C ARG A 107 -4.91 -21.70 3.56
N LEU A 108 -4.70 -20.59 4.27
CA LEU A 108 -4.59 -20.56 5.73
C LEU A 108 -5.88 -21.06 6.39
N CYS A 109 -7.05 -20.62 5.89
CA CYS A 109 -8.35 -21.08 6.38
C CYS A 109 -8.55 -22.59 6.20
N ILE A 110 -8.04 -23.18 5.11
CA ILE A 110 -8.11 -24.63 4.87
C ILE A 110 -7.08 -25.39 5.71
N ALA A 111 -5.89 -24.82 5.90
CA ALA A 111 -4.79 -25.47 6.61
C ALA A 111 -4.99 -25.51 8.13
N LYS A 112 -5.78 -24.59 8.70
CA LYS A 112 -6.03 -24.52 10.14
C LYS A 112 -6.62 -25.84 10.66
N GLN A 113 -6.07 -26.38 11.74
CA GLN A 113 -6.65 -27.54 12.43
C GLN A 113 -7.53 -27.09 13.60
N SER A 114 -7.23 -25.91 14.15
CA SER A 114 -7.95 -25.28 15.25
C SER A 114 -8.06 -23.76 15.05
N ASP A 115 -8.88 -23.10 15.86
CA ASP A 115 -8.98 -21.64 15.84
C ASP A 115 -7.80 -20.95 16.53
N ASP A 116 -7.04 -21.68 17.35
CA ASP A 116 -5.78 -21.18 17.92
C ASP A 116 -4.66 -21.13 16.87
N ASP A 117 -4.68 -22.04 15.89
CA ASP A 117 -3.78 -21.95 14.72
C ASP A 117 -4.05 -20.68 13.92
N LEU A 118 -5.33 -20.28 13.82
CA LEU A 118 -5.72 -19.05 13.15
C LEU A 118 -5.09 -17.84 13.86
N LYS A 119 -5.19 -17.75 15.19
CA LYS A 119 -4.54 -16.67 15.96
C LYS A 119 -3.02 -16.64 15.76
N ALA A 120 -2.39 -17.81 15.65
CA ALA A 120 -0.97 -17.90 15.38
C ALA A 120 -0.61 -17.44 13.96
N PHE A 121 -1.39 -17.80 12.95
CA PHE A 121 -1.20 -17.40 11.56
C PHE A 121 -1.32 -15.87 11.37
N PHE A 122 -2.30 -15.25 12.03
CA PHE A 122 -2.56 -13.81 11.94
C PHE A 122 -1.85 -12.99 13.05
N LYS A 123 -0.86 -13.56 13.74
CA LYS A 123 -0.15 -12.87 14.84
C LYS A 123 0.50 -11.54 14.42
N PHE A 124 0.87 -11.43 13.15
CA PHE A 124 1.54 -10.26 12.58
C PHE A 124 0.63 -9.44 11.64
N GLU A 125 -0.63 -9.85 11.54
CA GLU A 125 -1.64 -9.15 10.74
C GLU A 125 -2.33 -8.10 11.60
N LEU A 126 -2.89 -7.08 10.94
CA LEU A 126 -3.46 -5.91 11.60
C LEU A 126 -4.89 -6.13 12.08
#